data_AF-A0A4R0JUK9-F1
#
_entry.id   AF-A0A4R0JUK9-F1
#
_cell.length_a   1.000
_cell.length_b   1.000
_cell.length_c   1.000
_cell.angle_alpha   90.00
_cell.angle_beta   90.00
_cell.angle_gamma   90.00
#
_symmetry.space_group_name_H-M   'P 1'
#
loop_
_entity.id
_entity.type
_entity.pdbx_description
1 polymer ?
#
loop_
_entity_poly.entity_id
_entity_poly.type
_entity_poly.pdbx_seq_one_letter_code
_entity_poly.pdbx_strand_id
1 'polypeptide(L)'
;MSDDRPAGPDRGSTSGSWPYTQEPVPPGGGSDLHTFELNQATTPQPTNPQHAAPNPGPGLGAVPRRPSATQSSTDSTLRRLTVVARILWLSAGGALCAAAIVGLFVGVGEVELLIVLGGGVVLAIMPAVVDRLRSMKAGHFEIQLIEQIADNARKSAETLRRLGMEQELDAYATIYTEMRGVELTEVRGAMLDRILQRVSNASAVEKFDRAEVKDMFTLGSPIVRVLALGLMEGDLSLIDSEILVEALKRPLTGNEHYHAMKLVLGGWGHFSAAERTKLKDAIDSNQQIQYGPGRRELAERIRKL
;
A
#
# COMPACT_ATOMS: atom_id res chain seq x y z
N MET A 1 23.80 63.46 -21.20
CA MET A 1 23.78 62.41 -20.16
C MET A 1 22.42 61.76 -20.26
N SER A 2 22.37 60.68 -21.03
CA SER A 2 21.15 59.94 -21.34
C SER A 2 20.95 58.86 -20.28
N ASP A 3 19.71 58.78 -19.81
CA ASP A 3 19.23 57.97 -18.71
C ASP A 3 18.69 56.66 -19.31
N ASP A 4 19.43 55.55 -19.12
CA ASP A 4 19.09 54.23 -19.64
C ASP A 4 18.69 53.32 -18.47
N ARG A 5 17.37 53.10 -18.29
CA ARG A 5 16.82 52.08 -17.39
C ARG A 5 16.45 50.84 -18.20
N PRO A 6 16.92 49.63 -17.83
CA PRO A 6 16.46 48.41 -18.47
C PRO A 6 15.09 47.97 -17.91
N ALA A 7 14.22 47.58 -18.84
CA ALA A 7 12.91 47.02 -18.62
C ALA A 7 12.98 45.67 -17.88
N GLY A 8 12.10 45.49 -16.89
CA GLY A 8 11.88 44.21 -16.22
C GLY A 8 11.00 43.28 -17.05
N PRO A 9 11.13 41.95 -16.91
CA PRO A 9 10.34 41.00 -17.68
C PRO A 9 8.92 40.85 -17.14
N ASP A 10 8.00 40.94 -18.09
CA ASP A 10 6.55 40.72 -18.00
C ASP A 10 6.24 39.30 -17.47
N ARG A 11 5.52 39.23 -16.34
CA ARG A 11 4.95 37.97 -15.83
C ARG A 11 3.61 37.72 -16.51
N GLY A 12 3.64 36.99 -17.62
CA GLY A 12 2.46 36.37 -18.21
C GLY A 12 1.89 35.29 -17.30
N SER A 13 0.92 35.67 -16.47
CA SER A 13 0.07 34.76 -15.69
C SER A 13 -1.02 34.19 -16.61
N THR A 14 -0.76 33.07 -17.26
CA THR A 14 -1.80 32.26 -17.90
C THR A 14 -2.47 31.39 -16.82
N SER A 15 -3.60 31.89 -16.34
CA SER A 15 -4.58 31.13 -15.56
C SER A 15 -5.11 29.97 -16.40
N GLY A 16 -4.51 28.79 -16.24
CA GLY A 16 -5.00 27.52 -16.77
C GLY A 16 -6.12 26.97 -15.90
N SER A 17 -7.30 27.56 -15.97
CA SER A 17 -8.55 26.94 -15.53
C SER A 17 -8.97 25.90 -16.56
N TRP A 18 -8.91 24.62 -16.22
CA TRP A 18 -9.59 23.56 -16.98
C TRP A 18 -10.76 22.99 -16.18
N PRO A 19 -11.86 22.66 -16.87
CA PRO A 19 -13.18 22.52 -16.29
C PRO A 19 -13.32 21.16 -15.61
N TYR A 20 -13.94 21.17 -14.43
CA TYR A 20 -14.73 20.03 -14.01
C TYR A 20 -15.85 19.85 -15.02
N THR A 21 -15.89 18.69 -15.67
CA THR A 21 -17.11 18.21 -16.30
C THR A 21 -18.12 17.97 -15.17
N GLN A 22 -18.92 18.99 -14.88
CA GLN A 22 -20.16 18.81 -14.14
C GLN A 22 -21.09 17.99 -15.03
N GLU A 23 -21.45 16.79 -14.58
CA GLU A 23 -22.61 16.11 -15.13
C GLU A 23 -23.83 17.03 -15.01
N PRO A 24 -24.72 17.06 -16.03
CA PRO A 24 -25.88 17.93 -16.03
C PRO A 24 -26.84 17.55 -14.89
N VAL A 25 -27.00 18.49 -13.95
CA VAL A 25 -28.09 18.50 -12.99
C VAL A 25 -29.41 18.63 -13.77
N PRO A 26 -30.38 17.72 -13.62
CA PRO A 26 -31.68 17.85 -14.26
C PRO A 26 -32.41 19.10 -13.71
N PRO A 27 -33.04 19.91 -14.57
CA PRO A 27 -33.73 21.12 -14.14
C PRO A 27 -35.12 20.81 -13.57
N GLY A 28 -35.44 21.46 -12.45
CA GLY A 28 -36.76 22.00 -12.19
C GLY A 28 -37.80 21.06 -11.56
N GLY A 29 -38.05 21.29 -10.27
CA GLY A 29 -39.22 20.79 -9.57
C GLY A 29 -39.45 21.58 -8.28
N GLY A 30 -39.71 22.88 -8.42
CA GLY A 30 -40.26 23.66 -7.32
C GLY A 30 -41.72 23.29 -7.09
N SER A 31 -42.08 22.98 -5.85
CA SER A 31 -43.42 23.15 -5.32
C SER A 31 -43.43 22.87 -3.81
N ASP A 32 -43.79 23.91 -3.07
CA ASP A 32 -44.78 23.88 -2.00
C ASP A 32 -44.39 23.34 -0.61
N LEU A 33 -44.20 24.32 0.27
CA LEU A 33 -44.55 24.30 1.68
C LEU A 33 -45.88 23.55 1.93
N HIS A 34 -45.79 22.34 2.47
CA HIS A 34 -46.87 21.76 3.26
C HIS A 34 -46.33 21.24 4.58
N THR A 35 -46.75 21.95 5.64
CA THR A 35 -46.93 21.47 7.00
C THR A 35 -47.38 20.01 7.01
N PHE A 36 -46.60 19.13 7.63
CA PHE A 36 -47.07 17.81 8.02
C PHE A 36 -46.93 17.63 9.53
N GLU A 37 -48.09 17.48 10.14
CA GLU A 37 -48.36 17.17 11.54
C GLU A 37 -47.63 15.93 12.04
N LEU A 38 -47.39 15.93 13.35
CA LEU A 38 -47.11 14.76 14.17
C LEU A 38 -48.07 13.62 13.82
N ASN A 39 -47.51 12.46 13.48
CA ASN A 39 -48.17 11.19 13.76
C ASN A 39 -47.22 10.30 14.57
N GLN A 40 -47.58 10.16 15.85
CA GLN A 40 -47.02 9.17 16.77
C GLN A 40 -47.41 7.79 16.27
N ALA A 41 -46.43 7.03 15.78
CA ALA A 41 -46.61 5.61 15.49
C ALA A 41 -46.06 4.78 16.65
N THR A 42 -46.98 4.05 17.26
CA THR A 42 -46.87 3.10 18.36
C THR A 42 -45.72 2.11 18.19
N THR A 43 -44.93 1.98 19.24
CA THR A 43 -43.86 0.99 19.40
C THR A 43 -44.47 -0.42 19.52
N PRO A 44 -44.09 -1.42 18.70
CA PRO A 44 -44.45 -2.80 18.96
C PRO A 44 -43.58 -3.37 20.09
N GLN A 45 -44.29 -3.86 21.10
CA GLN A 45 -43.83 -4.54 22.30
C GLN A 45 -43.09 -5.86 21.97
N PRO A 46 -41.94 -6.16 22.60
CA PRO A 46 -41.25 -7.43 22.39
C PRO A 46 -42.00 -8.56 23.12
N THR A 47 -42.55 -9.50 22.34
CA THR A 47 -43.07 -10.77 22.84
C THR A 47 -41.91 -11.73 23.12
N ASN A 48 -41.87 -12.18 24.37
CA ASN A 48 -40.95 -13.14 24.94
C ASN A 48 -41.34 -14.58 24.52
N PRO A 49 -40.48 -15.34 23.81
CA PRO A 49 -40.70 -16.78 23.64
C PRO A 49 -40.03 -17.54 24.79
N GLN A 50 -40.86 -17.94 25.77
CA GLN A 50 -40.57 -19.08 26.64
C GLN A 50 -40.79 -20.39 25.85
N HIS A 51 -39.93 -21.38 26.16
CA HIS A 51 -39.92 -22.80 25.72
C HIS A 51 -39.22 -23.05 24.36
N ALA A 52 -38.34 -24.04 24.18
CA ALA A 52 -38.15 -25.30 24.87
C ALA A 52 -36.69 -25.79 24.78
N ALA A 53 -36.28 -26.60 25.76
CA ALA A 53 -35.00 -27.31 25.75
C ALA A 53 -34.97 -28.40 24.66
N PRO A 54 -33.85 -28.59 23.94
CA PRO A 54 -33.70 -29.72 23.03
C PRO A 54 -33.27 -30.99 23.78
N ASN A 55 -34.02 -32.05 23.51
CA ASN A 55 -33.83 -33.42 23.96
C ASN A 55 -32.53 -34.04 23.37
N PRO A 56 -31.74 -34.84 24.11
CA PRO A 56 -30.55 -35.49 23.57
C PRO A 56 -30.93 -36.76 22.78
N GLY A 57 -30.74 -36.72 21.45
CA GLY A 57 -30.86 -37.88 20.57
C GLY A 57 -29.55 -38.66 20.40
N PRO A 58 -29.61 -39.96 20.04
CA PRO A 58 -28.52 -40.92 20.20
C PRO A 58 -27.51 -40.91 19.04
N GLY A 59 -26.32 -41.43 19.34
CA GLY A 59 -25.08 -41.28 18.57
C GLY A 59 -25.13 -41.67 17.09
N LEU A 60 -24.38 -40.90 16.31
CA LEU A 60 -24.00 -41.21 14.94
C LEU A 60 -22.48 -41.17 14.81
N GLY A 61 -21.92 -42.36 14.60
CA GLY A 61 -20.80 -42.66 13.70
C GLY A 61 -19.53 -41.81 13.82
N ALA A 62 -18.50 -42.40 14.45
CA ALA A 62 -17.11 -42.00 14.21
C ALA A 62 -16.77 -42.12 12.72
N VAL A 63 -16.47 -41.00 12.08
CA VAL A 63 -15.96 -40.94 10.70
C VAL A 63 -14.47 -41.34 10.74
N PRO A 64 -14.04 -42.41 10.03
CA PRO A 64 -12.63 -42.77 9.98
C PRO A 64 -11.85 -41.74 9.17
N ARG A 65 -10.89 -41.09 9.83
CA ARG A 65 -9.94 -40.14 9.25
C ARG A 65 -9.00 -40.89 8.30
N ARG A 66 -9.14 -40.67 6.99
CA ARG A 66 -8.30 -41.23 5.94
C ARG A 66 -6.94 -40.50 5.95
N PRO A 67 -5.79 -41.19 6.08
CA PRO A 67 -4.48 -40.55 6.04
C PRO A 67 -4.11 -40.18 4.61
N SER A 68 -3.90 -38.88 4.36
CA SER A 68 -3.41 -38.33 3.10
C SER A 68 -1.90 -38.57 2.96
N ALA A 69 -1.51 -39.74 2.48
CA ALA A 69 -0.12 -40.05 2.13
C ALA A 69 0.01 -40.14 0.60
N THR A 70 0.41 -39.04 -0.06
CA THR A 70 1.17 -39.00 -1.35
C THR A 70 1.28 -37.58 -1.91
N GLN A 71 2.08 -36.69 -1.29
CA GLN A 71 2.49 -35.41 -1.92
C GLN A 71 3.96 -35.05 -1.72
N SER A 72 4.80 -35.88 -1.09
CA SER A 72 6.18 -35.49 -0.72
C SER A 72 7.27 -35.80 -1.76
N SER A 73 6.95 -36.37 -2.92
CA SER A 73 7.99 -36.86 -3.86
C SER A 73 8.32 -35.91 -5.01
N THR A 74 7.40 -35.04 -5.44
CA THR A 74 7.57 -34.22 -6.66
C THR A 74 8.26 -32.88 -6.43
N ASP A 75 8.27 -32.37 -5.19
CA ASP A 75 8.88 -31.06 -4.87
C ASP A 75 10.40 -31.10 -4.78
N SER A 76 10.97 -32.25 -4.44
CA SER A 76 12.42 -32.37 -4.23
C SER A 76 13.23 -32.31 -5.53
N THR A 77 12.67 -32.80 -6.65
CA THR A 77 13.30 -32.81 -7.97
C THR A 77 13.29 -31.43 -8.61
N LEU A 78 12.21 -30.67 -8.49
CA LEU A 78 12.11 -29.30 -9.00
C LEU A 78 13.04 -28.33 -8.24
N ARG A 79 13.18 -28.53 -6.92
CA ARG A 79 14.11 -27.73 -6.10
C ARG A 79 15.58 -27.98 -6.45
N ARG A 80 15.96 -29.20 -6.83
CA ARG A 80 17.34 -29.51 -7.24
C ARG A 80 17.67 -28.94 -8.62
N LEU A 81 16.74 -28.99 -9.56
CA LEU A 81 16.94 -28.45 -10.92
C LEU A 81 17.14 -26.93 -10.93
N THR A 82 16.44 -26.20 -10.05
CA THR A 82 16.57 -24.74 -9.94
C THR A 82 17.90 -24.30 -9.32
N VAL A 83 18.42 -25.02 -8.33
CA VAL A 83 19.73 -24.74 -7.73
C VAL A 83 20.86 -25.00 -8.73
N VAL A 84 20.80 -26.10 -9.50
CA VAL A 84 21.82 -26.42 -10.51
C VAL A 84 21.82 -25.38 -11.63
N ALA A 85 20.65 -24.96 -12.12
CA ALA A 85 20.55 -23.90 -13.11
C ALA A 85 21.14 -22.58 -12.60
N ARG A 86 20.91 -22.22 -11.32
CA ARG A 86 21.46 -21.00 -10.72
C ARG A 86 22.98 -21.02 -10.64
N ILE A 87 23.56 -22.15 -10.22
CA ILE A 87 25.01 -22.32 -10.17
C ILE A 87 25.61 -22.22 -11.57
N LEU A 88 24.97 -22.83 -12.57
CA LEU A 88 25.37 -22.73 -13.97
C LEU A 88 25.37 -21.27 -14.46
N TRP A 89 24.30 -20.51 -14.24
CA TRP A 89 24.22 -19.10 -14.68
C TRP A 89 25.23 -18.20 -13.96
N LEU A 90 25.43 -18.37 -12.66
CA LEU A 90 26.43 -17.60 -11.90
C LEU A 90 27.85 -17.95 -12.35
N SER A 91 28.14 -19.23 -12.59
CA SER A 91 29.45 -19.66 -13.08
C SER A 91 29.73 -19.14 -14.50
N ALA A 92 28.74 -19.16 -15.40
CA ALA A 92 28.86 -18.63 -16.74
C ALA A 92 29.06 -17.10 -16.76
N GLY A 93 28.27 -16.37 -15.96
CA GLY A 93 28.44 -14.92 -15.81
C GLY A 93 29.79 -14.54 -15.21
N GLY A 94 30.23 -15.25 -14.17
CA GLY A 94 31.54 -15.05 -13.55
C GLY A 94 32.71 -15.32 -14.50
N ALA A 95 32.63 -16.40 -15.30
CA ALA A 95 33.64 -16.72 -16.30
C ALA A 95 33.72 -15.65 -17.40
N LEU A 96 32.58 -15.09 -17.83
CA LEU A 96 32.53 -14.01 -18.81
C LEU A 96 33.20 -12.71 -18.28
N CYS A 97 32.94 -12.36 -17.01
CA CYS A 97 33.59 -11.23 -16.36
C CYS A 97 35.10 -11.43 -16.22
N ALA A 98 35.55 -12.64 -15.85
CA ALA A 98 36.98 -12.96 -15.76
C ALA A 98 37.66 -12.87 -17.14
N ALA A 99 37.01 -13.35 -18.21
CA ALA A 99 37.51 -13.23 -19.58
C ALA A 99 37.61 -11.75 -20.04
N ALA A 100 36.64 -10.91 -19.68
CA ALA A 100 36.68 -9.48 -19.96
C ALA A 100 37.85 -8.78 -19.25
N ILE A 101 38.12 -9.13 -17.98
CA ILE A 101 39.26 -8.59 -17.22
C ILE A 101 40.58 -9.01 -17.86
N VAL A 102 40.73 -10.27 -18.28
CA VAL A 102 41.94 -10.73 -18.97
C VAL A 102 42.09 -10.03 -20.33
N GLY A 103 41.01 -9.81 -21.06
CA GLY A 103 41.00 -9.07 -22.34
C GLY A 103 41.56 -7.65 -22.25
N LEU A 104 41.42 -6.98 -21.09
CA LEU A 104 42.01 -5.65 -20.86
C LEU A 104 43.53 -5.67 -20.95
N PHE A 105 44.16 -6.79 -20.57
CA PHE A 105 45.61 -6.95 -20.58
C PHE A 105 46.16 -7.46 -21.91
N VAL A 106 45.31 -7.97 -22.81
CA VAL A 106 45.71 -8.55 -24.11
C VAL A 106 45.53 -7.54 -25.27
N GLY A 107 45.03 -6.33 -24.99
CA GLY A 107 44.90 -5.27 -26.00
C GLY A 107 43.72 -5.47 -26.95
N VAL A 108 42.66 -6.14 -26.48
CA VAL A 108 41.39 -6.28 -27.21
C VAL A 108 40.72 -4.92 -27.37
N GLY A 109 39.99 -4.71 -28.47
CA GLY A 109 39.33 -3.44 -28.76
C GLY A 109 38.34 -3.04 -27.67
N GLU A 110 38.34 -1.75 -27.28
CA GLU A 110 37.51 -1.22 -26.18
C GLU A 110 36.03 -1.53 -26.35
N VAL A 111 35.52 -1.51 -27.59
CA VAL A 111 34.11 -1.79 -27.92
C VAL A 111 33.75 -3.25 -27.67
N GLU A 112 34.62 -4.18 -28.03
CA GLU A 112 34.40 -5.62 -27.82
C GLU A 112 34.39 -5.94 -26.32
N LEU A 113 35.28 -5.28 -25.57
CA LEU A 113 35.39 -5.45 -24.14
C LEU A 113 34.17 -4.90 -23.39
N LEU A 114 33.63 -3.76 -23.82
CA LEU A 114 32.41 -3.17 -23.27
C LEU A 114 31.18 -4.05 -23.48
N ILE A 115 31.06 -4.69 -24.65
CA ILE A 115 29.96 -5.62 -24.95
C ILE A 115 30.06 -6.88 -24.08
N VAL A 116 31.24 -7.48 -23.96
CA VAL A 116 31.44 -8.69 -23.15
C VAL A 116 31.25 -8.39 -21.67
N LEU A 117 31.79 -7.28 -21.17
CA LEU A 117 31.61 -6.87 -19.77
C LEU A 117 30.15 -6.56 -19.45
N GLY A 118 29.47 -5.79 -20.32
CA GLY A 118 28.05 -5.49 -20.18
C GLY A 118 27.18 -6.74 -20.20
N GLY A 119 27.45 -7.66 -21.14
CA GLY A 119 26.78 -8.95 -21.22
C GLY A 119 26.99 -9.80 -19.96
N GLY A 120 28.23 -9.88 -19.45
CA GLY A 120 28.57 -10.62 -18.23
C GLY A 120 27.90 -10.07 -16.99
N VAL A 121 27.86 -8.74 -16.83
CA VAL A 121 27.19 -8.06 -15.71
C VAL A 121 25.67 -8.28 -15.76
N VAL A 122 25.04 -8.13 -16.93
CA VAL A 122 23.61 -8.41 -17.11
C VAL A 122 23.30 -9.88 -16.79
N LEU A 123 24.14 -10.82 -17.24
CA LEU A 123 23.99 -12.24 -16.94
C LEU A 123 24.14 -12.56 -15.45
N ALA A 124 25.08 -11.89 -14.77
CA ALA A 124 25.34 -12.09 -13.35
C ALA A 124 24.21 -11.51 -12.46
N ILE A 125 23.59 -10.41 -12.90
CA ILE A 125 22.49 -9.74 -12.19
C ILE A 125 21.15 -10.42 -12.47
N MET A 126 20.98 -11.06 -13.64
CA MET A 126 19.73 -11.72 -14.06
C MET A 126 19.17 -12.71 -13.01
N PRO A 127 19.95 -13.63 -12.41
CA PRO A 127 19.46 -14.51 -11.35
C PRO A 127 18.96 -13.78 -10.11
N ALA A 128 19.56 -12.64 -9.73
CA ALA A 128 19.11 -11.83 -8.60
C ALA A 128 17.80 -11.09 -8.92
N VAL A 129 17.66 -10.58 -10.15
CA VAL A 129 16.42 -9.95 -10.63
C VAL A 129 15.32 -11.00 -10.81
N VAL A 130 15.64 -12.19 -11.32
CA VAL A 130 14.71 -13.31 -11.45
C VAL A 130 14.32 -13.86 -10.09
N ASP A 131 15.21 -13.93 -9.10
CA ASP A 131 14.87 -14.27 -7.72
C ASP A 131 14.00 -13.20 -7.07
N ARG A 132 14.24 -11.92 -7.37
CA ARG A 132 13.38 -10.82 -6.91
C ARG A 132 12.01 -10.86 -7.59
N LEU A 133 11.96 -11.23 -8.87
CA LEU A 133 10.73 -11.39 -9.64
C LEU A 133 10.00 -12.69 -9.31
N ARG A 134 10.70 -13.76 -8.95
CA ARG A 134 10.13 -15.05 -8.51
C ARG A 134 9.71 -15.00 -7.04
N SER A 135 10.41 -14.30 -6.15
CA SER A 135 9.88 -13.96 -4.82
C SER A 135 8.66 -13.03 -4.90
N MET A 136 8.52 -12.27 -5.99
CA MET A 136 7.31 -11.51 -6.33
C MET A 136 6.26 -12.27 -7.18
N LYS A 137 6.55 -13.51 -7.65
CA LYS A 137 5.66 -14.33 -8.52
C LYS A 137 5.34 -15.72 -7.96
N ALA A 138 6.01 -16.18 -6.91
CA ALA A 138 5.67 -17.42 -6.23
C ALA A 138 4.52 -17.11 -5.25
N GLY A 139 3.33 -17.63 -5.55
CA GLY A 139 2.07 -17.37 -4.85
C GLY A 139 2.06 -17.74 -3.37
N HIS A 140 2.62 -16.84 -2.55
CA HIS A 140 2.55 -16.85 -1.08
C HIS A 140 2.17 -15.47 -0.51
N PHE A 141 1.64 -14.55 -1.33
CA PHE A 141 1.04 -13.30 -0.84
C PHE A 141 -0.39 -13.51 -0.29
N GLU A 142 -1.04 -14.64 -0.60
CA GLU A 142 -2.43 -15.03 -0.25
C GLU A 142 -2.61 -15.49 1.21
N ILE A 143 -1.53 -15.80 1.94
CA ILE A 143 -1.61 -16.30 3.33
C ILE A 143 -0.84 -15.40 4.31
N GLN A 144 0.05 -14.54 3.82
CA GLN A 144 1.02 -13.86 4.66
C GLN A 144 0.64 -12.45 5.08
N LEU A 145 -0.42 -11.81 4.57
CA LEU A 145 -0.70 -10.45 5.04
C LEU A 145 -1.15 -10.43 6.49
N ILE A 146 -2.07 -11.34 6.83
CA ILE A 146 -2.59 -11.45 8.19
C ILE A 146 -1.59 -12.18 9.07
N GLU A 147 -0.82 -13.13 8.54
CA GLU A 147 0.28 -13.75 9.28
C GLU A 147 1.39 -12.73 9.58
N GLN A 148 1.77 -11.88 8.63
CA GLN A 148 2.72 -10.80 8.82
C GLN A 148 2.20 -9.71 9.78
N ILE A 149 0.91 -9.39 9.73
CA ILE A 149 0.31 -8.51 10.75
C ILE A 149 0.27 -9.23 12.10
N ALA A 150 -0.03 -10.53 12.16
CA ALA A 150 -0.07 -11.29 13.41
C ALA A 150 1.32 -11.46 14.04
N ASP A 151 2.37 -11.58 13.22
CA ASP A 151 3.77 -11.70 13.64
C ASP A 151 4.29 -10.41 14.29
N ASN A 152 3.85 -9.26 13.79
CA ASN A 152 4.33 -7.94 14.25
C ASN A 152 3.33 -7.20 15.17
N ALA A 153 2.05 -7.55 15.11
CA ALA A 153 0.94 -6.81 15.71
C ALA A 153 -0.25 -7.72 16.01
N ARG A 154 -0.04 -8.69 16.91
CA ARG A 154 -0.99 -9.77 17.18
C ARG A 154 -2.38 -9.28 17.59
N LYS A 155 -2.50 -8.26 18.45
CA LYS A 155 -3.81 -7.76 18.88
C LYS A 155 -4.51 -7.01 17.76
N SER A 156 -3.77 -6.20 17.01
CA SER A 156 -4.28 -5.46 15.86
C SER A 156 -4.75 -6.42 14.76
N ALA A 157 -4.01 -7.51 14.51
CA ALA A 157 -4.45 -8.60 13.65
C ALA A 157 -5.79 -9.16 14.14
N GLU A 158 -5.87 -9.56 15.41
CA GLU A 158 -7.09 -10.13 16.00
C GLU A 158 -8.30 -9.19 15.91
N THR A 159 -8.11 -7.89 16.12
CA THR A 159 -9.17 -6.89 15.94
C THR A 159 -9.60 -6.80 14.48
N LEU A 160 -8.67 -6.72 13.52
CA LEU A 160 -8.99 -6.71 12.09
C LEU A 160 -9.70 -8.01 11.66
N ARG A 161 -9.32 -9.16 12.23
CA ARG A 161 -10.00 -10.44 12.03
C ARG A 161 -11.43 -10.39 12.52
N ARG A 162 -11.64 -9.91 13.76
CA ARG A 162 -12.97 -9.77 14.38
C ARG A 162 -13.89 -8.87 13.57
N LEU A 163 -13.33 -7.89 12.88
CA LEU A 163 -14.05 -6.96 12.01
C LEU A 163 -14.32 -7.51 10.59
N GLY A 164 -13.92 -8.76 10.31
CA GLY A 164 -14.16 -9.40 9.01
C GLY A 164 -13.31 -8.85 7.87
N MET A 165 -12.20 -8.16 8.18
CA MET A 165 -11.35 -7.54 7.16
C MET A 165 -10.41 -8.53 6.44
N GLU A 166 -10.30 -9.76 6.93
CA GLU A 166 -9.41 -10.77 6.36
C GLU A 166 -9.68 -11.01 4.87
N GLN A 167 -10.96 -11.24 4.54
CA GLN A 167 -11.36 -11.59 3.19
C GLN A 167 -11.20 -10.42 2.21
N GLU A 168 -11.32 -9.18 2.67
CA GLU A 168 -11.14 -7.99 1.84
C GLU A 168 -9.66 -7.69 1.60
N LEU A 169 -8.81 -7.87 2.62
CA LEU A 169 -7.37 -7.71 2.50
C LEU A 169 -6.76 -8.79 1.60
N ASP A 170 -7.26 -10.02 1.70
CA ASP A 170 -6.83 -11.14 0.87
C ASP A 170 -7.29 -11.00 -0.59
N ALA A 171 -8.56 -10.60 -0.79
CA ALA A 171 -9.07 -10.24 -2.12
C ALA A 171 -8.24 -9.11 -2.74
N TYR A 172 -7.87 -8.09 -1.96
CA TYR A 172 -7.02 -7.02 -2.44
C TYR A 172 -5.61 -7.50 -2.79
N ALA A 173 -4.98 -8.33 -1.96
CA ALA A 173 -3.65 -8.87 -2.23
C ALA A 173 -3.65 -9.63 -3.56
N THR A 174 -4.64 -10.50 -3.76
CA THR A 174 -4.87 -11.27 -5.00
C THR A 174 -5.09 -10.35 -6.20
N ILE A 175 -5.99 -9.37 -6.07
CA ILE A 175 -6.32 -8.44 -7.15
C ILE A 175 -5.11 -7.55 -7.49
N TYR A 176 -4.34 -7.12 -6.51
CA TYR A 176 -3.15 -6.30 -6.70
C TYR A 176 -2.04 -7.04 -7.47
N THR A 177 -1.91 -8.36 -7.24
CA THR A 177 -0.93 -9.20 -7.94
C THR A 177 -1.34 -9.50 -9.38
N GLU A 178 -2.63 -9.70 -9.64
CA GLU A 178 -3.16 -10.01 -10.97
C GLU A 178 -3.30 -8.76 -11.86
N MET A 179 -3.71 -7.62 -11.31
CA MET A 179 -4.07 -6.42 -12.09
C MET A 179 -2.88 -5.49 -12.39
N ARG A 180 -1.70 -5.99 -12.78
CA ARG A 180 -0.47 -5.17 -12.99
C ARG A 180 -0.50 -4.24 -14.22
N GLY A 181 -1.58 -4.20 -14.98
CA GLY A 181 -1.73 -3.29 -16.13
C GLY A 181 -1.89 -1.82 -15.70
N VAL A 182 -1.30 -0.91 -16.48
CA VAL A 182 -1.39 0.55 -16.26
C VAL A 182 -2.85 1.01 -16.28
N GLU A 183 -3.70 0.38 -17.10
CA GLU A 183 -5.12 0.66 -17.26
C GLU A 183 -5.95 0.40 -15.98
N LEU A 184 -5.42 -0.38 -15.03
CA LEU A 184 -6.12 -0.77 -13.79
C LEU A 184 -5.63 0.01 -12.56
N THR A 185 -4.80 1.04 -12.76
CA THR A 185 -4.24 1.85 -11.67
C THR A 185 -5.32 2.57 -10.87
N GLU A 186 -6.35 3.10 -11.54
CA GLU A 186 -7.45 3.80 -10.89
C GLU A 186 -8.31 2.86 -10.05
N VAL A 187 -8.66 1.69 -10.59
CA VAL A 187 -9.44 0.66 -9.87
C VAL A 187 -8.71 0.19 -8.62
N ARG A 188 -7.39 -0.03 -8.74
CA ARG A 188 -6.53 -0.41 -7.61
C ARG A 188 -6.48 0.68 -6.53
N GLY A 189 -6.42 1.95 -6.93
CA GLY A 189 -6.52 3.09 -6.03
C GLY A 189 -7.84 3.09 -5.27
N ALA A 190 -8.95 3.03 -6.00
CA ALA A 190 -10.30 3.03 -5.41
C ALA A 190 -10.55 1.85 -4.45
N MET A 191 -10.04 0.66 -4.76
CA MET A 191 -10.14 -0.49 -3.85
C MET A 191 -9.32 -0.28 -2.58
N LEU A 192 -8.09 0.23 -2.69
CA LEU A 192 -7.27 0.51 -1.51
C LEU A 192 -7.91 1.60 -0.65
N ASP A 193 -8.43 2.66 -1.26
CA ASP A 193 -9.11 3.75 -0.54
C ASP A 193 -10.33 3.22 0.23
N ARG A 194 -11.10 2.30 -0.35
CA ARG A 194 -12.22 1.65 0.34
C ARG A 194 -11.77 0.82 1.54
N ILE A 195 -10.67 0.09 1.41
CA ILE A 195 -10.10 -0.68 2.53
C ILE A 195 -9.62 0.27 3.62
N LEU A 196 -8.88 1.31 3.26
CA LEU A 196 -8.37 2.29 4.21
C LEU A 196 -9.49 3.04 4.92
N GLN A 197 -10.58 3.36 4.21
CA GLN A 197 -11.75 3.95 4.84
C GLN A 197 -12.36 3.02 5.90
N ARG A 198 -12.41 1.70 5.64
CA ARG A 198 -12.89 0.74 6.64
C ARG A 198 -11.94 0.58 7.81
N VAL A 199 -10.63 0.52 7.55
CA VAL A 199 -9.59 0.48 8.59
C VAL A 199 -9.68 1.73 9.49
N SER A 200 -9.83 2.90 8.90
CA SER A 200 -9.99 4.16 9.62
C SER A 200 -11.30 4.17 10.43
N ASN A 201 -12.42 3.74 9.85
CA ASN A 201 -13.68 3.63 10.60
C ASN A 201 -13.57 2.62 11.76
N ALA A 202 -12.80 1.55 11.57
CA ALA A 202 -12.54 0.56 12.61
C ALA A 202 -11.71 1.15 13.76
N SER A 203 -10.62 1.87 13.48
CA SER A 203 -9.81 2.49 14.54
C SER A 203 -10.51 3.65 15.25
N ALA A 204 -11.49 4.29 14.62
CA ALA A 204 -12.34 5.26 15.30
C ALA A 204 -13.20 4.64 16.41
N VAL A 205 -13.54 3.35 16.31
CA VAL A 205 -14.41 2.64 17.26
C VAL A 205 -13.63 1.72 18.20
N GLU A 206 -12.60 1.05 17.68
CA GLU A 206 -11.77 0.08 18.40
C GLU A 206 -10.42 0.68 18.77
N LYS A 207 -9.93 0.37 19.97
CA LYS A 207 -8.63 0.87 20.42
C LYS A 207 -7.51 -0.06 19.97
N PHE A 208 -6.65 0.48 19.10
CA PHE A 208 -5.43 -0.18 18.65
C PHE A 208 -4.24 0.23 19.54
N ASP A 209 -3.27 -0.66 19.68
CA ASP A 209 -2.05 -0.38 20.43
C ASP A 209 -1.07 0.42 19.57
N ARG A 210 -0.55 1.53 20.12
CA ARG A 210 0.33 2.44 19.36
C ARG A 210 1.65 1.77 18.96
N ALA A 211 2.21 0.91 19.82
CA ALA A 211 3.45 0.20 19.52
C ALA A 211 3.24 -0.82 18.41
N GLU A 212 2.12 -1.56 18.45
CA GLU A 212 1.77 -2.48 17.36
C GLU A 212 1.56 -1.77 16.02
N VAL A 213 0.90 -0.61 16.01
CA VAL A 213 0.73 0.18 14.77
C VAL A 213 2.09 0.69 14.24
N LYS A 214 3.03 1.03 15.13
CA LYS A 214 4.41 1.37 14.76
C LYS A 214 5.16 0.17 14.18
N ASP A 215 4.99 -1.02 14.74
CA ASP A 215 5.59 -2.25 14.22
C ASP A 215 5.00 -2.63 12.87
N MET A 216 3.67 -2.48 12.68
CA MET A 216 3.02 -2.64 11.37
C MET A 216 3.64 -1.72 10.32
N PHE A 217 3.97 -0.49 10.65
CA PHE A 217 4.60 0.43 9.71
C PHE A 217 6.09 0.09 9.46
N THR A 218 6.85 -0.20 10.52
CA THR A 218 8.30 -0.38 10.38
C THR A 218 8.69 -1.73 9.78
N LEU A 219 7.95 -2.80 10.11
CA LEU A 219 8.23 -4.18 9.70
C LEU A 219 7.28 -4.70 8.62
N GLY A 220 6.18 -3.99 8.38
CA GLY A 220 5.16 -4.39 7.43
C GLY A 220 5.59 -4.27 5.97
N SER A 221 4.95 -5.08 5.13
CA SER A 221 5.02 -4.92 3.68
C SER A 221 4.43 -3.56 3.26
N PRO A 222 4.66 -3.11 2.01
CA PRO A 222 4.19 -1.79 1.56
C PRO A 222 2.68 -1.56 1.76
N ILE A 223 1.84 -2.60 1.63
CA ILE A 223 0.41 -2.47 1.90
C ILE A 223 0.13 -2.33 3.41
N VAL A 224 0.79 -3.13 4.27
CA VAL A 224 0.62 -3.06 5.73
C VAL A 224 1.02 -1.69 6.27
N ARG A 225 2.07 -1.08 5.71
CA ARG A 225 2.45 0.31 5.98
C ARG A 225 1.31 1.29 5.72
N VAL A 226 0.65 1.17 4.57
CA VAL A 226 -0.49 2.04 4.25
C VAL A 226 -1.68 1.75 5.17
N LEU A 227 -1.94 0.50 5.54
CA LEU A 227 -2.99 0.16 6.53
C LEU A 227 -2.69 0.77 7.90
N ALA A 228 -1.43 0.77 8.35
CA ALA A 228 -1.02 1.43 9.58
C ALA A 228 -1.31 2.94 9.54
N LEU A 229 -1.05 3.60 8.41
CA LEU A 229 -1.46 5.00 8.19
C LEU A 229 -2.98 5.15 8.24
N GLY A 230 -3.74 4.23 7.64
CA GLY A 230 -5.21 4.22 7.69
C GLY A 230 -5.75 4.07 9.13
N LEU A 231 -5.11 3.26 9.98
CA LEU A 231 -5.46 3.17 11.41
C LEU A 231 -5.25 4.52 12.10
N MET A 232 -4.13 5.20 11.83
CA MET A 232 -3.87 6.52 12.39
C MET A 232 -4.83 7.60 11.84
N GLU A 233 -5.32 7.47 10.59
CA GLU A 233 -6.34 8.38 10.04
C GLU A 233 -7.65 8.29 10.82
N GLY A 234 -8.01 7.12 11.34
CA GLY A 234 -9.22 6.94 12.15
C GLY A 234 -9.07 7.28 13.63
N ASP A 235 -7.86 7.13 14.19
CA ASP A 235 -7.56 7.55 15.57
C ASP A 235 -6.24 8.34 15.61
N LEU A 236 -6.36 9.67 15.68
CA LEU A 236 -5.20 10.58 15.69
C LEU A 236 -4.30 10.40 16.93
N SER A 237 -4.76 9.70 17.98
CA SER A 237 -3.90 9.36 19.12
C SER A 237 -2.80 8.34 18.76
N LEU A 238 -2.97 7.61 17.65
CA LEU A 238 -2.00 6.65 17.12
C LEU A 238 -0.90 7.32 16.30
N ILE A 239 -1.07 8.59 15.91
CA ILE A 239 -0.08 9.30 15.08
C ILE A 239 1.29 9.33 15.75
N ASP A 240 2.34 9.02 14.98
CA ASP A 240 3.74 9.16 15.35
C ASP A 240 4.44 10.01 14.28
N SER A 241 5.10 11.11 14.71
CA SER A 241 5.73 12.05 13.79
C SER A 241 6.97 11.47 13.10
N GLU A 242 7.66 10.51 13.72
CA GLU A 242 8.81 9.83 13.12
C GLU A 242 8.34 8.94 11.95
N ILE A 243 7.25 8.20 12.15
CA ILE A 243 6.62 7.40 11.10
C ILE A 243 6.23 8.28 9.91
N LEU A 244 5.61 9.43 10.17
CA LEU A 244 5.20 10.34 9.10
C LEU A 244 6.39 10.96 8.37
N VAL A 245 7.45 11.35 9.07
CA VAL A 245 8.69 11.82 8.43
C VAL A 245 9.30 10.73 7.55
N GLU A 246 9.31 9.47 8.00
CA GLU A 246 9.81 8.34 7.21
C GLU A 246 8.95 8.12 5.96
N ALA A 247 7.62 8.05 6.12
CA ALA A 247 6.66 7.85 5.03
C ALA A 247 6.75 8.97 3.97
N LEU A 248 7.06 10.20 4.41
CA LEU A 248 7.23 11.34 3.52
C LEU A 248 8.60 11.37 2.85
N LYS A 249 9.69 10.99 3.53
CA LYS A 249 11.04 11.03 2.94
C LYS A 249 11.36 9.82 2.08
N ARG A 250 10.89 8.64 2.47
CA ARG A 250 11.21 7.35 1.85
C ARG A 250 9.96 6.48 1.67
N PRO A 251 8.91 6.99 1.00
CA PRO A 251 7.74 6.17 0.74
C PRO A 251 8.09 4.96 -0.11
N LEU A 252 7.54 3.79 0.21
CA LEU A 252 7.64 2.59 -0.63
C LEU A 252 6.66 2.65 -1.79
N THR A 253 5.55 3.38 -1.65
CA THR A 253 4.52 3.54 -2.68
C THR A 253 3.99 4.98 -2.76
N GLY A 254 3.41 5.34 -3.90
CA GLY A 254 2.74 6.63 -4.05
C GLY A 254 1.53 6.83 -3.13
N ASN A 255 0.87 5.73 -2.72
CA ASN A 255 -0.27 5.76 -1.80
C ASN A 255 0.20 6.00 -0.37
N GLU A 256 1.27 5.34 0.07
CA GLU A 256 1.90 5.62 1.38
C GLU A 256 2.23 7.11 1.53
N HIS A 257 2.86 7.69 0.50
CA HIS A 257 3.16 9.12 0.49
C HIS A 257 1.87 9.98 0.57
N TYR A 258 0.86 9.66 -0.23
CA TYR A 258 -0.40 10.39 -0.25
C TYR A 258 -1.11 10.38 1.11
N HIS A 259 -1.26 9.19 1.72
CA HIS A 259 -1.91 9.03 3.03
C HIS A 259 -1.10 9.67 4.15
N ALA A 260 0.23 9.61 4.11
CA ALA A 260 1.06 10.33 5.07
C ALA A 260 0.83 11.85 5.02
N MET A 261 0.73 12.44 3.82
CA MET A 261 0.42 13.87 3.67
C MET A 261 -1.00 14.20 4.16
N LYS A 262 -1.98 13.35 3.84
CA LYS A 262 -3.36 13.50 4.33
C LYS A 262 -3.39 13.50 5.87
N LEU A 263 -2.64 12.60 6.49
CA LEU A 263 -2.54 12.50 7.95
C LEU A 263 -1.81 13.68 8.57
N VAL A 264 -0.74 14.20 7.94
CA VAL A 264 -0.09 15.45 8.39
C VAL A 264 -1.06 16.61 8.39
N LEU A 265 -1.85 16.73 7.31
CA LEU A 265 -2.83 17.81 7.17
C LEU A 265 -3.95 17.70 8.22
N GLY A 266 -4.53 16.51 8.39
CA GLY A 266 -5.60 16.28 9.37
C GLY A 266 -5.12 16.32 10.83
N GLY A 267 -3.90 15.87 11.09
CA GLY A 267 -3.28 15.81 12.41
C GLY A 267 -2.47 17.04 12.79
N TRP A 268 -2.47 18.12 12.00
CA TRP A 268 -1.54 19.25 12.17
C TRP A 268 -1.50 19.81 13.61
N GLY A 269 -2.69 19.92 14.22
CA GLY A 269 -2.86 20.38 15.60
C GLY A 269 -2.19 19.51 16.66
N HIS A 270 -1.96 18.23 16.38
CA HIS A 270 -1.38 17.26 17.33
C HIS A 270 0.15 17.29 17.39
N PHE A 271 0.81 17.92 16.42
CA PHE A 271 2.27 18.02 16.38
C PHE A 271 2.80 19.24 17.12
N SER A 272 3.95 19.08 17.78
CA SER A 272 4.74 20.20 18.30
C SER A 272 5.33 21.04 17.16
N ALA A 273 5.78 22.26 17.47
CA ALA A 273 6.40 23.14 16.47
C ALA A 273 7.64 22.49 15.80
N ALA A 274 8.45 21.77 16.58
CA ALA A 274 9.63 21.08 16.06
C ALA A 274 9.28 19.95 15.08
N GLU A 275 8.22 19.19 15.38
CA GLU A 275 7.72 18.13 14.50
C GLU A 275 7.11 18.69 13.21
N ARG A 276 6.34 19.78 13.32
CA ARG A 276 5.78 20.49 12.15
C ARG A 276 6.87 20.94 11.18
N THR A 277 7.98 21.47 11.70
CA THR A 277 9.14 21.83 10.87
C THR A 277 9.73 20.61 10.17
N LYS A 278 9.98 19.51 10.90
CA LYS A 278 10.51 18.27 10.31
C LYS A 278 9.60 17.70 9.21
N LEU A 279 8.28 17.77 9.40
CA LEU A 279 7.29 17.31 8.42
C LEU A 279 7.27 18.19 7.17
N LYS A 280 7.34 19.51 7.32
CA LYS A 280 7.47 20.43 6.18
C LYS A 280 8.77 20.18 5.41
N ASP A 281 9.89 20.04 6.10
CA ASP A 281 11.18 19.72 5.47
C ASP A 281 11.13 18.37 4.74
N ALA A 282 10.44 17.36 5.30
CA ALA A 282 10.24 16.07 4.66
C ALA A 282 9.41 16.17 3.36
N ILE A 283 8.37 17.00 3.37
CA ILE A 283 7.55 17.30 2.17
C ILE A 283 8.40 18.04 1.13
N ASP A 284 9.09 19.10 1.50
CA ASP A 284 9.80 19.96 0.55
C ASP A 284 11.03 19.29 -0.08
N SER A 285 11.64 18.33 0.63
CA SER A 285 12.77 17.57 0.12
C SER A 285 12.39 16.40 -0.81
N ASN A 286 11.11 16.00 -0.87
CA ASN A 286 10.69 14.87 -1.69
C ASN A 286 10.25 15.28 -3.11
N GLN A 287 11.09 14.97 -4.10
CA GLN A 287 10.81 15.23 -5.52
C GLN A 287 9.60 14.45 -6.05
N GLN A 288 9.20 13.34 -5.42
CA GLN A 288 8.08 12.51 -5.90
C GLN A 288 6.71 13.18 -5.80
N ILE A 289 6.60 14.29 -5.07
CA ILE A 289 5.37 15.10 -4.98
C ILE A 289 4.93 15.54 -6.39
N GLN A 290 5.86 15.80 -7.30
CA GLN A 290 5.55 16.30 -8.65
C GLN A 290 4.78 15.30 -9.51
N TYR A 291 4.87 13.99 -9.23
CA TYR A 291 4.27 12.92 -10.04
C TYR A 291 2.84 12.55 -9.60
N GLY A 292 2.14 13.40 -8.86
CA GLY A 292 0.74 13.16 -8.48
C GLY A 292 -0.01 14.46 -8.17
N PRO A 293 -1.09 14.79 -8.91
CA PRO A 293 -1.83 16.03 -8.68
C PRO A 293 -2.37 16.14 -7.24
N GLY A 294 -2.92 15.05 -6.68
CA GLY A 294 -3.40 15.04 -5.29
C GLY A 294 -2.29 15.26 -4.25
N ARG A 295 -1.08 14.72 -4.47
CA ARG A 295 0.08 14.96 -3.59
C ARG A 295 0.54 16.41 -3.66
N ARG A 296 0.56 17.02 -4.85
CA ARG A 296 0.88 18.45 -5.01
C ARG A 296 -0.12 19.34 -4.27
N GLU A 297 -1.41 19.04 -4.41
CA GLU A 297 -2.46 19.80 -3.71
C GLU A 297 -2.29 19.72 -2.19
N LEU A 298 -2.07 18.52 -1.64
CA LEU A 298 -1.82 18.34 -0.22
C LEU A 298 -0.56 19.08 0.25
N ALA A 299 0.54 19.04 -0.52
CA ALA A 299 1.77 19.77 -0.21
C ALA A 299 1.50 21.27 -0.07
N GLU A 300 0.81 21.86 -1.05
CA GLU A 300 0.48 23.28 -1.05
C GLU A 300 -0.42 23.68 0.12
N ARG A 301 -1.36 22.81 0.50
CA ARG A 301 -2.21 23.05 1.67
C ARG A 301 -1.40 23.04 2.96
N ILE A 302 -0.50 22.07 3.13
CA ILE A 302 0.35 21.96 4.32
C ILE A 302 1.34 23.13 4.42
N ARG A 303 1.89 23.60 3.30
CA ARG A 303 2.80 24.76 3.27
C ARG A 303 2.15 26.05 3.77
N LYS A 304 0.83 26.17 3.62
CA LYS A 304 0.04 27.35 4.04
C LYS A 304 -0.38 27.34 5.51
N LEU A 305 -0.19 26.22 6.24
CA LEU A 305 -0.47 26.11 7.67
C LEU A 305 0.69 26.62 8.54
#